data_AF-A0A7V3JPE4-F1
#
_entry.id   AF-A0A7V3JPE4-F1
#
_cell.length_a   1.000
_cell.length_b   1.000
_cell.length_c   1.000
_cell.angle_alpha   90.00
_cell.angle_beta   90.00
_cell.angle_gamma   90.00
#
_symmetry.space_group_name_H-M   'P 1'
#
loop_
_entity.id
_entity.type
_entity.pdbx_description
1 polymer ?
#
loop_
_entity_poly.entity_id
_entity_poly.type
_entity_poly.pdbx_seq_one_letter_code
_entity_poly.pdbx_strand_id
1 'polypeptide(L)'
;PDYKPFVFESSEDRTDDSQPTPPVEAAEATLSDSDRRRLHDLARLADALRHAPEDTKLAGCVQVVGQLLREGFHPIVWCRYIATADYVAEGLDRALRPTYPDIRVVSITGQMGDEERRAKVDELAEEPCRVLVATDCLSEGINLQQAFNAVIHYDLPWNPNRLEQREGRVDRYGQNAKVVKAVRYFSPDSPVDGVVLEVLLNKAREIHRTLGTYVPVPEEGESVTEALLNALFLRSGRTRAAGDKQLTLDFGDDIADHIAAFHRRWDMDAERERTNRTRFAQRALKPHEVRKELKVTDAVLGDPNAVREFVLSAAQRLGLSITPDKRPNVFRVAVGPHATATLPPAISFVLPTPKTGQWLVSFTSPTPEGAEYLGRNHRFVAALARFLMEEALTRSGAATATRCGVIKTRAVWRLTTILLLRVRYLVHQPDRAPLLSEEILVAGFTQRLPSPSGRGGGGAGGTAHQWLSDADALRLLGEAQPDANLTMAEKRELVEAALAAWPSLELTVRERITARAAELEKSHKRVRQAVSLKVRQLTVIPQFPPDLLGILVLQP
;
A
#
# COMPACT_ATOMS: atom_id res chain seq x y z
N PRO A 1 36.32 26.31 -12.82
CA PRO A 1 35.39 26.21 -11.68
C PRO A 1 34.10 25.49 -12.13
N ASP A 2 33.95 24.24 -11.70
CA ASP A 2 32.82 23.37 -12.05
C ASP A 2 31.57 23.78 -11.25
N TYR A 3 30.85 24.79 -11.74
CA TYR A 3 29.54 25.18 -11.22
C TYR A 3 28.40 24.29 -11.73
N LYS A 4 28.70 23.35 -12.64
CA LYS A 4 27.72 22.46 -13.28
C LYS A 4 26.79 21.74 -12.27
N PRO A 5 27.26 21.20 -11.13
CA PRO A 5 26.38 20.43 -10.24
C PRO A 5 25.26 21.25 -9.61
N PHE A 6 25.42 22.57 -9.48
CA PHE A 6 24.47 23.42 -8.74
C PHE A 6 23.36 24.02 -9.60
N VAL A 7 23.55 24.05 -10.93
CA VAL A 7 22.55 24.59 -11.87
C VAL A 7 21.64 23.47 -12.41
N PHE A 8 22.12 22.22 -12.44
CA PHE A 8 21.41 21.08 -13.00
C PHE A 8 20.78 20.19 -11.92
N GLU A 9 19.59 19.65 -12.22
CA GLU A 9 18.85 18.75 -11.32
C GLU A 9 19.35 17.30 -11.45
N SER A 10 20.47 16.97 -10.79
CA SER A 10 20.97 15.59 -10.61
C SER A 10 19.85 14.65 -10.18
N SER A 11 19.71 13.44 -10.72
CA SER A 11 18.72 12.46 -10.20
C SER A 11 19.11 11.81 -8.86
N GLU A 12 20.40 11.84 -8.49
CA GLU A 12 20.93 11.10 -7.34
C GLU A 12 21.03 11.95 -6.07
N ASP A 13 21.14 13.28 -6.21
CA ASP A 13 21.34 14.17 -5.09
C ASP A 13 20.03 14.62 -4.44
N ARG A 14 20.06 14.74 -3.09
CA ARG A 14 19.03 15.43 -2.33
C ARG A 14 18.96 16.87 -2.81
N THR A 15 17.83 17.25 -3.37
CA THR A 15 17.59 18.62 -3.82
C THR A 15 17.58 19.54 -2.63
N ASP A 16 18.48 20.51 -2.66
CA ASP A 16 18.34 21.71 -1.85
C ASP A 16 17.20 22.54 -2.43
N ASP A 17 16.13 22.71 -1.64
CA ASP A 17 14.98 23.53 -1.99
C ASP A 17 15.14 24.99 -1.53
N SER A 18 16.28 25.30 -0.90
CA SER A 18 16.72 26.67 -0.66
C SER A 18 17.32 27.30 -1.93
N GLN A 19 17.44 28.62 -1.91
CA GLN A 19 18.07 29.32 -3.02
C GLN A 19 19.57 28.98 -3.06
N PRO A 20 20.16 28.75 -4.23
CA PRO A 20 21.57 28.38 -4.35
C PRO A 20 22.46 29.61 -4.09
N THR A 21 22.66 30.00 -2.83
CA THR A 21 23.43 31.17 -2.41
C THR A 21 24.92 31.11 -2.81
N PRO A 22 25.63 29.98 -2.64
CA PRO A 22 27.07 29.91 -2.95
C PRO A 22 27.44 30.19 -4.42
N PRO A 23 26.76 29.63 -5.45
CA PRO A 23 27.05 29.99 -6.83
C PRO A 23 26.62 31.41 -7.19
N VAL A 24 25.58 31.96 -6.55
CA VAL A 24 25.17 33.36 -6.75
C VAL A 24 26.26 34.31 -6.23
N GLU A 25 26.75 34.11 -5.00
CA GLU A 25 27.82 34.93 -4.41
C GLU A 25 29.14 34.82 -5.20
N ALA A 26 29.49 33.63 -5.68
CA ALA A 26 30.69 33.42 -6.49
C ALA A 26 30.57 34.04 -7.90
N ALA A 27 29.37 34.02 -8.49
CA ALA A 27 29.10 34.72 -9.74
C ALA A 27 29.19 36.24 -9.55
N GLU A 28 28.66 36.80 -8.46
CA GLU A 28 28.76 38.24 -8.16
C GLU A 28 30.21 38.75 -8.11
N ALA A 29 31.14 37.91 -7.65
CA ALA A 29 32.58 38.22 -7.60
C ALA A 29 33.26 38.20 -8.99
N THR A 30 32.70 37.49 -9.97
CA THR A 30 33.29 37.33 -11.33
C THR A 30 32.54 38.07 -12.43
N LEU A 31 31.37 38.66 -12.11
CA LEU A 31 30.53 39.40 -13.04
C LEU A 31 31.16 40.72 -13.49
N SER A 32 31.09 41.00 -14.80
CA SER A 32 31.50 42.29 -15.36
C SER A 32 30.55 43.41 -14.94
N ASP A 33 31.02 44.67 -14.95
CA ASP A 33 30.17 45.82 -14.61
C ASP A 33 28.96 45.97 -15.54
N SER A 34 29.06 45.47 -16.78
CA SER A 34 27.96 45.43 -17.75
C SER A 34 26.88 44.42 -17.32
N ASP A 35 27.30 43.23 -16.88
CA ASP A 35 26.37 42.17 -16.47
C ASP A 35 25.73 42.48 -15.12
N ARG A 36 26.47 43.11 -14.20
CA ARG A 36 25.92 43.60 -12.92
C ARG A 36 24.81 44.63 -13.14
N ARG A 37 24.95 45.53 -14.12
CA ARG A 37 23.88 46.48 -14.50
C ARG A 37 22.65 45.76 -15.04
N ARG A 38 22.83 44.78 -15.93
CA ARG A 38 21.72 43.96 -16.46
C ARG A 38 20.98 43.21 -15.36
N LEU A 39 21.71 42.63 -14.40
CA LEU A 39 21.10 41.95 -13.25
C LEU A 39 20.34 42.92 -12.35
N HIS A 40 20.86 44.12 -12.11
CA HIS A 40 20.11 45.16 -11.39
C HIS A 40 18.85 45.62 -12.13
N ASP A 41 18.89 45.70 -13.46
CA ASP A 41 17.71 46.03 -14.26
C ASP A 41 16.67 44.91 -14.19
N LEU A 42 17.10 43.64 -14.26
CA LEU A 42 16.24 42.47 -14.05
C LEU A 42 15.66 42.43 -12.64
N ALA A 43 16.45 42.74 -11.62
CA ALA A 43 15.99 42.81 -10.23
C ALA A 43 14.91 43.90 -10.07
N ARG A 44 15.11 45.08 -10.68
CA ARG A 44 14.11 46.15 -10.68
C ARG A 44 12.82 45.75 -11.40
N LEU A 45 12.93 45.04 -12.53
CA LEU A 45 11.77 44.49 -13.23
C LEU A 45 11.03 43.45 -12.38
N ALA A 46 11.75 42.55 -11.71
CA ALA A 46 11.18 41.55 -10.82
C ALA A 46 10.46 42.20 -9.62
N ASP A 47 11.05 43.22 -9.01
CA ASP A 47 10.42 43.96 -7.91
C ASP A 47 9.18 44.72 -8.39
N ALA A 48 9.20 45.32 -9.57
CA ALA A 48 8.02 45.95 -10.15
C ALA A 48 6.88 44.94 -10.40
N LEU A 49 7.21 43.73 -10.85
CA LEU A 49 6.25 42.64 -11.05
C LEU A 49 5.70 42.09 -9.72
N ARG A 50 6.52 42.02 -8.67
CA ARG A 50 6.08 41.59 -7.32
C ARG A 50 4.99 42.49 -6.74
N HIS A 51 5.02 43.78 -7.07
CA HIS A 51 4.03 44.77 -6.65
C HIS A 51 2.91 44.97 -7.69
N ALA A 52 2.95 44.25 -8.82
CA ALA A 52 1.89 44.29 -9.80
C ALA A 52 0.65 43.56 -9.27
N PRO A 53 -0.57 44.07 -9.55
CA PRO A 53 -1.80 43.53 -8.97
C PRO A 53 -2.24 42.16 -9.50
N GLU A 54 -1.65 41.65 -10.60
CA GLU A 54 -2.10 40.39 -11.22
C GLU A 54 -0.91 39.51 -11.66
N ASP A 55 -0.58 38.51 -10.84
CA ASP A 55 0.20 37.35 -11.29
C ASP A 55 -0.72 36.43 -12.11
N THR A 56 -0.53 36.42 -13.43
CA THR A 56 -1.31 35.61 -14.37
C THR A 56 -1.08 34.10 -14.19
N LYS A 57 0.12 33.69 -13.76
CA LYS A 57 0.46 32.27 -13.50
C LYS A 57 -0.24 31.79 -12.24
N LEU A 58 -0.21 32.58 -11.17
CA LEU A 58 -0.96 32.26 -9.95
C LEU A 58 -2.46 32.26 -10.22
N ALA A 59 -3.00 33.27 -10.92
CA ALA A 59 -4.41 33.36 -11.25
C ALA A 59 -4.90 32.15 -12.04
N GLY A 60 -4.14 31.69 -13.04
CA GLY A 60 -4.48 30.47 -13.78
C GLY A 60 -4.34 29.19 -12.95
N CYS A 61 -3.35 29.11 -12.06
CA CYS A 61 -3.24 28.00 -11.11
C CYS A 61 -4.47 27.91 -10.19
N VAL A 62 -4.95 29.05 -9.67
CA VAL A 62 -6.19 29.14 -8.86
C VAL A 62 -7.39 28.61 -9.65
N GLN A 63 -7.51 28.94 -10.94
CA GLN A 63 -8.60 28.45 -11.79
C GLN A 63 -8.54 26.92 -11.95
N VAL A 64 -7.36 26.36 -12.20
CA VAL A 64 -7.15 24.91 -12.35
C VAL A 64 -7.43 24.17 -11.05
N VAL A 65 -6.89 24.63 -9.93
CA VAL A 65 -7.15 24.04 -8.60
C VAL A 65 -8.64 24.13 -8.28
N GLY A 66 -9.27 25.28 -8.52
CA GLY A 66 -10.70 25.47 -8.33
C GLY A 66 -11.57 24.56 -9.20
N GLN A 67 -11.14 24.22 -10.41
CA GLN A 67 -11.81 23.21 -11.25
C GLN A 67 -11.67 21.81 -10.68
N LEU A 68 -10.47 21.41 -10.26
CA LEU A 68 -10.21 20.09 -9.69
C LEU A 68 -11.02 19.88 -8.40
N LEU A 69 -11.08 20.90 -7.54
CA LEU A 69 -11.90 20.87 -6.32
C LEU A 69 -13.40 20.72 -6.64
N ARG A 70 -13.93 21.42 -7.67
CA ARG A 70 -15.33 21.26 -8.12
C ARG A 70 -15.64 19.84 -8.57
N GLU A 71 -14.67 19.17 -9.16
CA GLU A 71 -14.79 17.80 -9.65
C GLU A 71 -14.56 16.75 -8.55
N GLY A 72 -14.27 17.17 -7.31
CA GLY A 72 -14.05 16.29 -6.15
C GLY A 72 -12.62 15.76 -6.03
N PHE A 73 -11.64 16.39 -6.68
CA PHE A 73 -10.24 16.05 -6.54
C PHE A 73 -9.57 16.85 -5.41
N HIS A 74 -8.58 16.24 -4.77
CA HIS A 74 -7.70 16.81 -3.76
C HIS A 74 -6.28 16.92 -4.35
N PRO A 75 -5.89 18.10 -4.84
CA PRO A 75 -4.65 18.27 -5.57
C PRO A 75 -3.44 18.52 -4.68
N ILE A 76 -2.29 18.01 -5.14
CA ILE A 76 -0.95 18.40 -4.70
C ILE A 76 -0.36 19.33 -5.76
N VAL A 77 0.13 20.49 -5.35
CA VAL A 77 0.83 21.47 -6.20
C VAL A 77 2.33 21.38 -5.91
N TRP A 78 3.10 20.92 -6.88
CA TRP A 78 4.55 20.83 -6.78
C TRP A 78 5.22 22.13 -7.23
N CYS A 79 6.08 22.66 -6.37
CA CYS A 79 6.93 23.82 -6.61
C CYS A 79 8.41 23.40 -6.46
N ARG A 80 9.33 24.16 -7.07
CA ARG A 80 10.76 23.88 -6.90
C ARG A 80 11.33 24.41 -5.60
N TYR A 81 11.10 25.70 -5.32
CA TYR A 81 11.71 26.42 -4.21
C TYR A 81 10.73 26.63 -3.05
N ILE A 82 11.26 26.68 -1.82
CA ILE A 82 10.49 26.97 -0.60
C ILE A 82 9.69 28.26 -0.74
N ALA A 83 10.34 29.35 -1.15
CA ALA A 83 9.69 30.66 -1.30
C ALA A 83 8.51 30.65 -2.28
N THR A 84 8.61 29.86 -3.36
CA THR A 84 7.53 29.69 -4.34
C THR A 84 6.39 28.87 -3.76
N ALA A 85 6.69 27.79 -3.02
CA ALA A 85 5.68 26.97 -2.38
C ALA A 85 4.85 27.77 -1.36
N ASP A 86 5.49 28.58 -0.53
CA ASP A 86 4.80 29.41 0.46
C ASP A 86 3.97 30.52 -0.23
N TYR A 87 4.53 31.19 -1.24
CA TYR A 87 3.82 32.18 -2.05
C TYR A 87 2.55 31.61 -2.70
N VAL A 88 2.67 30.44 -3.33
CA VAL A 88 1.55 29.77 -4.00
C VAL A 88 0.50 29.30 -2.99
N ALA A 89 0.92 28.78 -1.83
CA ALA A 89 -0.01 28.37 -0.77
C ALA A 89 -0.83 29.56 -0.25
N GLU A 90 -0.19 30.68 0.07
CA GLU A 90 -0.87 31.90 0.51
C GLU A 90 -1.81 32.46 -0.57
N GLY A 91 -1.37 32.42 -1.84
CA GLY A 91 -2.16 32.87 -2.98
C GLY A 91 -3.42 32.04 -3.21
N LEU A 92 -3.27 30.70 -3.18
CA LEU A 92 -4.38 29.76 -3.32
C LEU A 92 -5.37 29.89 -2.17
N ASP A 93 -4.87 29.98 -0.94
CA ASP A 93 -5.70 30.13 0.26
C ASP A 93 -6.54 31.41 0.20
N ARG A 94 -5.91 32.55 -0.12
CA ARG A 94 -6.58 33.85 -0.24
C ARG A 94 -7.65 33.87 -1.34
N ALA A 95 -7.36 33.28 -2.49
CA ALA A 95 -8.25 33.34 -3.64
C ALA A 95 -9.38 32.30 -3.59
N LEU A 96 -9.17 31.13 -2.97
CA LEU A 96 -10.14 30.04 -2.93
C LEU A 96 -11.05 30.07 -1.70
N ARG A 97 -10.61 30.64 -0.57
CA ARG A 97 -11.44 30.78 0.66
C ARG A 97 -12.82 31.40 0.43
N PRO A 98 -13.00 32.45 -0.40
CA PRO A 98 -14.33 33.01 -0.66
C PRO A 98 -15.29 32.02 -1.35
N THR A 99 -14.75 31.08 -2.13
CA THR A 99 -15.54 30.07 -2.86
C THR A 99 -15.71 28.79 -2.04
N TYR A 100 -14.71 28.44 -1.24
CA TYR A 100 -14.66 27.25 -0.40
C TYR A 100 -14.30 27.64 1.04
N PRO A 101 -15.29 27.91 1.91
CA PRO A 101 -15.03 28.35 3.28
C PRO A 101 -14.23 27.33 4.11
N ASP A 102 -14.42 26.04 3.82
CA ASP A 102 -13.81 24.92 4.52
C ASP A 102 -12.51 24.43 3.86
N ILE A 103 -11.93 25.20 2.91
CA ILE A 103 -10.67 24.81 2.27
C ILE A 103 -9.49 24.92 3.24
N ARG A 104 -8.67 23.88 3.28
CA ARG A 104 -7.38 23.90 3.96
C ARG A 104 -6.26 23.77 2.94
N VAL A 105 -5.45 24.82 2.86
CA VAL A 105 -4.23 24.87 2.05
C VAL A 105 -3.04 24.86 2.99
N VAL A 106 -2.08 23.96 2.77
CA VAL A 106 -0.86 23.84 3.58
C VAL A 106 0.35 23.76 2.67
N SER A 107 1.40 24.54 2.98
CA SER A 107 2.73 24.34 2.38
C SER A 107 3.55 23.37 3.22
N ILE A 108 4.21 22.42 2.57
CA ILE A 108 5.17 21.51 3.21
C ILE A 108 6.48 21.59 2.44
N THR A 109 7.55 21.94 3.15
CA THR A 109 8.83 22.28 2.55
C THR A 109 10.00 21.61 3.31
N GLY A 110 11.20 21.73 2.77
CA GLY A 110 12.44 21.17 3.29
C GLY A 110 12.83 21.67 4.68
N GLN A 111 12.30 22.83 5.10
CA GLN A 111 12.56 23.41 6.43
C GLN A 111 11.92 22.61 7.57
N MET A 112 10.88 21.83 7.28
CA MET A 112 10.17 21.01 8.27
C MET A 112 10.89 19.67 8.47
N GLY A 113 10.93 19.16 9.71
CA GLY A 113 11.46 17.83 10.00
C GLY A 113 10.51 16.71 9.54
N ASP A 114 11.02 15.49 9.32
CA ASP A 114 10.25 14.38 8.76
C ASP A 114 8.99 14.01 9.57
N GLU A 115 9.05 14.09 10.89
CA GLU A 115 7.89 13.87 11.77
C GLU A 115 6.84 14.96 11.62
N GLU A 116 7.26 16.22 11.53
CA GLU A 116 6.38 17.38 11.35
C GLU A 116 5.68 17.30 9.98
N ARG A 117 6.41 16.96 8.91
CA ARG A 117 5.84 16.77 7.57
C ARG A 117 4.75 15.71 7.58
N ARG A 118 5.00 14.59 8.24
CA ARG A 118 4.04 13.49 8.34
C ARG A 118 2.79 13.91 9.11
N ALA A 119 2.96 14.54 10.27
CA ALA A 119 1.85 15.03 11.07
C ALA A 119 0.97 16.02 10.30
N LYS A 120 1.57 16.96 9.54
CA LYS A 120 0.83 17.91 8.71
C LYS A 120 0.08 17.25 7.56
N VAL A 121 0.68 16.25 6.90
CA VAL A 121 -0.02 15.47 5.85
C VAL A 121 -1.20 14.71 6.45
N ASP A 122 -1.01 14.07 7.60
CA ASP A 122 -2.06 13.31 8.27
C ASP A 122 -3.20 14.22 8.75
N GLU A 123 -2.88 15.39 9.33
CA GLU A 123 -3.88 16.40 9.71
C GLU A 123 -4.65 16.91 8.49
N LEU A 124 -3.93 17.23 7.41
CA LEU A 124 -4.57 17.70 6.17
C LEU A 124 -5.45 16.62 5.54
N ALA A 125 -5.11 15.34 5.69
CA ALA A 125 -5.90 14.22 5.17
C ALA A 125 -7.28 14.09 5.84
N GLU A 126 -7.45 14.59 7.07
CA GLU A 126 -8.75 14.61 7.76
C GLU A 126 -9.71 15.67 7.18
N GLU A 127 -9.18 16.65 6.44
CA GLU A 127 -9.95 17.79 5.96
C GLU A 127 -10.73 17.46 4.67
N PRO A 128 -12.03 17.79 4.60
CA PRO A 128 -12.89 17.41 3.47
C PRO A 128 -12.55 18.17 2.18
N CYS A 129 -11.98 19.39 2.28
CA CYS A 129 -11.53 20.19 1.15
C CYS A 129 -10.08 20.61 1.39
N ARG A 130 -9.15 19.94 0.72
CA ARG A 130 -7.71 20.07 0.99
C ARG A 130 -6.88 20.27 -0.27
N VAL A 131 -5.86 21.11 -0.16
CA VAL A 131 -4.82 21.35 -1.17
C VAL A 131 -3.47 21.33 -0.47
N LEU A 132 -2.54 20.54 -1.00
CA LEU A 132 -1.17 20.49 -0.49
C LEU A 132 -0.26 21.21 -1.48
N VAL A 133 0.55 22.15 -1.02
CA VAL A 133 1.64 22.74 -1.81
C VAL A 133 2.96 22.21 -1.27
N ALA A 134 3.80 21.65 -2.14
CA ALA A 134 4.99 20.92 -1.70
C ALA A 134 6.21 21.19 -2.59
N THR A 135 7.39 21.22 -1.95
CA THR A 135 8.68 21.09 -2.66
C THR A 135 9.06 19.62 -2.80
N ASP A 136 10.17 19.33 -3.49
CA ASP A 136 10.69 17.97 -3.66
C ASP A 136 11.00 17.22 -2.35
N CYS A 137 10.89 17.88 -1.19
CA CYS A 137 11.01 17.26 0.12
C CYS A 137 9.95 16.17 0.39
N LEU A 138 8.80 16.22 -0.29
CA LEU A 138 7.76 15.19 -0.24
C LEU A 138 7.84 14.19 -1.41
N SER A 139 8.82 14.34 -2.28
CA SER A 139 9.08 13.41 -3.38
C SER A 139 9.62 12.08 -2.88
N GLU A 140 9.84 11.88 -1.57
CA GLU A 140 10.24 10.62 -0.91
C GLU A 140 9.63 10.43 0.51
N GLY A 141 9.55 9.18 0.99
CA GLY A 141 9.29 8.86 2.40
C GLY A 141 7.85 8.96 2.93
N ILE A 142 6.91 9.64 2.25
CA ILE A 142 5.52 9.82 2.73
C ILE A 142 4.47 9.23 1.76
N ASN A 143 3.38 8.69 2.32
CA ASN A 143 2.28 8.06 1.58
C ASN A 143 1.18 9.06 1.22
N LEU A 144 1.33 9.73 0.08
CA LEU A 144 0.39 10.76 -0.41
C LEU A 144 -0.84 10.19 -1.13
N GLN A 145 -0.77 8.96 -1.64
CA GLN A 145 -1.82 8.33 -2.46
C GLN A 145 -3.13 8.04 -1.71
N GLN A 146 -3.12 8.05 -0.38
CA GLN A 146 -4.33 7.81 0.42
C GLN A 146 -5.19 9.07 0.54
N ALA A 147 -4.55 10.24 0.57
CA ALA A 147 -5.20 11.52 0.83
C ALA A 147 -5.32 12.40 -0.43
N PHE A 148 -4.55 12.16 -1.47
CA PHE A 148 -4.57 12.99 -2.67
C PHE A 148 -4.80 12.13 -3.91
N ASN A 149 -5.44 12.72 -4.91
CA ASN A 149 -5.83 12.05 -6.17
C ASN A 149 -5.64 12.95 -7.41
N ALA A 150 -5.02 14.12 -7.23
CA ALA A 150 -4.60 14.97 -8.34
C ALA A 150 -3.22 15.57 -8.06
N VAL A 151 -2.49 15.84 -9.14
CA VAL A 151 -1.14 16.41 -9.11
C VAL A 151 -1.10 17.57 -10.09
N ILE A 152 -0.53 18.69 -9.66
CA ILE A 152 -0.30 19.88 -10.46
C ILE A 152 1.19 20.20 -10.35
N HIS A 153 1.87 20.32 -11.48
CA HIS A 153 3.24 20.81 -11.51
C HIS A 153 3.20 22.30 -11.82
N TYR A 154 3.35 23.13 -10.79
CA TYR A 154 3.43 24.58 -10.94
C TYR A 154 4.75 24.98 -11.63
N ASP A 155 5.81 24.28 -11.27
CA ASP A 155 7.11 24.34 -11.93
C ASP A 155 7.44 22.94 -12.49
N LEU A 156 7.69 22.88 -13.79
CA LEU A 156 8.09 21.64 -14.44
C LEU A 156 9.56 21.37 -14.12
N PRO A 157 9.89 20.20 -13.54
CA PRO A 157 11.28 19.80 -13.38
C PRO A 157 11.89 19.55 -14.76
N TRP A 158 13.18 19.81 -14.86
CA TRP A 158 13.94 19.62 -16.09
C TRP A 158 14.25 18.15 -16.32
N ASN A 159 14.31 17.38 -15.23
CA ASN A 159 14.50 15.94 -15.25
C ASN A 159 13.13 15.21 -15.27
N PRO A 160 12.81 14.45 -16.33
CA PRO A 160 11.54 13.73 -16.42
C PRO A 160 11.37 12.64 -15.35
N ASN A 161 12.48 12.04 -14.89
CA ASN A 161 12.42 11.05 -13.82
C ASN A 161 11.87 11.68 -12.54
N ARG A 162 12.20 12.95 -12.27
CA ARG A 162 11.63 13.69 -11.14
C ARG A 162 10.14 13.93 -11.31
N LEU A 163 9.69 14.24 -12.52
CA LEU A 163 8.27 14.39 -12.82
C LEU A 163 7.49 13.09 -12.56
N GLU A 164 8.02 11.97 -13.05
CA GLU A 164 7.44 10.64 -12.81
C GLU A 164 7.43 10.30 -11.32
N GLN A 165 8.52 10.56 -10.60
CA GLN A 165 8.57 10.34 -9.15
C GLN A 165 7.49 11.14 -8.41
N ARG A 166 7.29 12.42 -8.78
CA ARG A 166 6.24 13.28 -8.21
C ARG A 166 4.84 12.75 -8.51
N GLU A 167 4.57 12.33 -9.74
CA GLU A 167 3.28 11.73 -10.14
C GLU A 167 3.04 10.39 -9.41
N GLY A 168 4.07 9.53 -9.35
CA GLY A 168 4.05 8.23 -8.68
C GLY A 168 3.85 8.29 -7.16
N ARG A 169 3.99 9.46 -6.53
CA ARG A 169 3.58 9.64 -5.12
C ARG A 169 2.08 9.47 -4.92
N VAL A 170 1.30 9.80 -5.96
CA VAL A 170 -0.16 9.76 -5.98
C VAL A 170 -0.67 8.61 -6.86
N ASP A 171 -0.11 8.41 -8.05
CA ASP A 171 -0.46 7.33 -8.97
C ASP A 171 0.37 6.07 -8.69
N ARG A 172 -0.05 5.29 -7.69
CA ARG A 172 0.58 4.01 -7.30
C ARG A 172 -0.41 3.04 -6.67
N TYR A 173 0.02 1.77 -6.55
CA TYR A 173 -0.75 0.74 -5.83
C TYR A 173 -1.18 1.23 -4.44
N GLY A 174 -2.48 1.08 -4.15
CA GLY A 174 -3.10 1.58 -2.91
C GLY A 174 -3.80 2.93 -3.03
N GLN A 175 -3.84 3.54 -4.23
CA GLN A 175 -4.70 4.68 -4.53
C GLN A 175 -6.19 4.26 -4.51
N ASN A 176 -7.01 4.99 -3.76
CA ASN A 176 -8.44 4.70 -3.59
C ASN A 176 -9.30 5.32 -4.70
N ALA A 177 -8.83 6.41 -5.33
CA ALA A 177 -9.52 7.05 -6.43
C ALA A 177 -9.44 6.21 -7.72
N LYS A 178 -10.55 6.12 -8.46
CA LYS A 178 -10.60 5.42 -9.76
C LYS A 178 -9.79 6.11 -10.86
N VAL A 179 -9.62 7.43 -10.73
CA VAL A 179 -8.94 8.29 -11.69
C VAL A 179 -8.00 9.20 -10.91
N VAL A 180 -6.75 9.30 -11.34
CA VAL A 180 -5.79 10.30 -10.88
C VAL A 180 -5.60 11.32 -11.99
N LYS A 181 -5.62 12.61 -11.67
CA LYS A 181 -5.38 13.69 -12.65
C LYS A 181 -4.00 14.29 -12.48
N ALA A 182 -3.21 14.34 -13.55
CA ALA A 182 -1.93 15.03 -13.58
C ALA A 182 -2.01 16.25 -14.51
N VAL A 183 -1.81 17.45 -13.95
CA VAL A 183 -1.80 18.72 -14.68
C VAL A 183 -0.37 19.25 -14.73
N ARG A 184 0.08 19.56 -15.93
CA ARG A 184 1.39 20.15 -16.19
C ARG A 184 1.17 21.59 -16.59
N TYR A 185 1.58 22.52 -15.74
CA TYR A 185 1.32 23.93 -15.93
C TYR A 185 2.55 24.57 -16.59
N PHE A 186 2.37 25.15 -17.77
CA PHE A 186 3.45 25.72 -18.56
C PHE A 186 2.99 26.96 -19.32
N SER A 187 3.93 27.86 -19.63
CA SER A 187 3.64 29.00 -20.50
C SER A 187 4.10 28.72 -21.92
N PRO A 188 3.24 28.83 -22.95
CA PRO A 188 3.65 28.68 -24.34
C PRO A 188 4.66 29.77 -24.77
N ASP A 189 4.70 30.89 -24.06
CA ASP A 189 5.64 31.99 -24.31
C ASP A 189 7.01 31.75 -23.67
N SER A 190 7.18 30.65 -22.90
CA SER A 190 8.47 30.21 -22.36
C SER A 190 9.14 29.27 -23.38
N PRO A 191 10.24 29.70 -24.06
CA PRO A 191 10.96 28.85 -25.02
C PRO A 191 11.52 27.59 -24.36
N VAL A 192 11.80 27.69 -23.06
CA VAL A 192 12.27 26.64 -22.18
C VAL A 192 11.18 25.59 -21.95
N ASP A 193 9.98 26.00 -21.56
CA ASP A 193 8.91 25.07 -21.21
C ASP A 193 8.47 24.28 -22.45
N GLY A 194 8.41 24.93 -23.61
CA GLY A 194 8.02 24.30 -24.88
C GLY A 194 8.95 23.15 -25.28
N VAL A 195 10.26 23.35 -25.18
CA VAL A 195 11.27 22.32 -25.52
C VAL A 195 11.24 21.16 -24.54
N VAL A 196 11.14 21.45 -23.24
CA VAL A 196 10.97 20.41 -22.20
C VAL A 196 9.69 19.60 -22.46
N LEU A 197 8.60 20.27 -22.84
CA LEU A 197 7.33 19.61 -23.12
C LEU A 197 7.40 18.70 -24.36
N GLU A 198 8.00 19.18 -25.45
CA GLU A 198 8.08 18.42 -26.71
C GLU A 198 9.01 17.22 -26.65
N VAL A 199 10.22 17.38 -26.09
CA VAL A 199 11.24 16.33 -26.09
C VAL A 199 10.93 15.25 -25.05
N LEU A 200 10.42 15.63 -23.88
CA LEU A 200 10.32 14.72 -22.74
C LEU A 200 8.92 14.13 -22.55
N LEU A 201 7.86 14.93 -22.71
CA LEU A 201 6.51 14.49 -22.36
C LEU A 201 5.78 13.79 -23.49
N ASN A 202 5.97 14.23 -24.74
CA ASN A 202 5.33 13.59 -25.87
C ASN A 202 5.91 12.19 -26.11
N LYS A 203 7.23 12.02 -25.99
CA LYS A 203 7.88 10.71 -26.12
C LYS A 203 7.51 9.77 -24.98
N ALA A 204 7.53 10.23 -23.73
CA ALA A 204 7.08 9.42 -22.58
C ALA A 204 5.63 8.93 -22.74
N ARG A 205 4.72 9.79 -23.23
CA ARG A 205 3.33 9.41 -23.52
C ARG A 205 3.20 8.41 -24.65
N GLU A 206 4.01 8.54 -25.71
CA GLU A 206 4.01 7.60 -26.84
C GLU A 206 4.46 6.20 -26.39
N ILE A 207 5.53 6.14 -25.60
CA ILE A 207 6.03 4.91 -24.99
C ILE A 207 4.96 4.30 -24.08
N HIS A 208 4.34 5.11 -23.20
CA HIS A 208 3.28 4.63 -22.32
C HIS A 208 2.05 4.11 -23.08
N ARG A 209 1.59 4.79 -24.14
CA ARG A 209 0.46 4.30 -24.97
C ARG A 209 0.78 2.95 -25.63
N THR A 210 2.04 2.72 -25.98
CA THR A 210 2.48 1.52 -26.70
C THR A 210 2.73 0.33 -25.77
N LEU A 211 3.31 0.57 -24.58
CA LEU A 211 3.69 -0.47 -23.63
C LEU A 211 2.67 -0.67 -22.49
N GLY A 212 1.85 0.33 -22.22
CA GLY A 212 0.95 0.40 -21.05
C GLY A 212 1.70 0.59 -19.73
N THR A 213 2.99 0.93 -19.78
CA THR A 213 3.87 1.12 -18.62
C THR A 213 4.82 2.29 -18.89
N TYR A 214 5.24 2.97 -17.82
CA TYR A 214 6.26 4.01 -17.91
C TYR A 214 7.65 3.38 -17.98
N VAL A 215 8.53 3.96 -18.81
CA VAL A 215 9.93 3.54 -18.95
C VAL A 215 10.78 4.69 -18.42
N PRO A 216 11.70 4.43 -17.47
CA PRO A 216 12.54 5.47 -16.90
C PRO A 216 13.38 6.12 -18.01
N VAL A 217 13.60 7.42 -17.86
CA VAL A 217 14.37 8.20 -18.83
C VAL A 217 15.87 7.94 -18.61
N PRO A 218 16.65 7.72 -19.68
CA PRO A 218 18.10 7.51 -19.56
C PRO A 218 18.80 8.65 -18.82
N GLU A 219 19.78 8.33 -17.96
CA GLU A 219 20.56 9.27 -17.14
C GLU A 219 21.33 10.31 -17.97
N GLU A 220 21.70 9.98 -19.22
CA GLU A 220 22.31 10.91 -20.17
C GLU A 220 21.36 12.07 -20.60
N GLY A 221 20.08 12.02 -20.21
CA GLY A 221 19.11 13.10 -20.43
C GLY A 221 19.56 14.44 -19.87
N GLU A 222 20.35 14.45 -18.80
CA GLU A 222 20.93 15.68 -18.23
C GLU A 222 21.83 16.41 -19.23
N SER A 223 22.66 15.67 -19.98
CA SER A 223 23.54 16.23 -21.02
C SER A 223 22.75 16.79 -22.22
N VAL A 224 21.63 16.16 -22.56
CA VAL A 224 20.74 16.62 -23.64
C VAL A 224 19.99 17.87 -23.20
N THR A 225 19.51 17.91 -21.96
CA THR A 225 18.92 19.12 -21.38
C THR A 225 19.94 20.26 -21.26
N GLU A 226 21.19 19.97 -20.91
CA GLU A 226 22.30 20.94 -20.88
C GLU A 226 22.58 21.50 -22.29
N ALA A 227 22.68 20.64 -23.30
CA ALA A 227 22.88 21.05 -24.70
C ALA A 227 21.73 21.91 -25.22
N LEU A 228 20.47 21.51 -24.94
CA LEU A 228 19.27 22.26 -25.30
C LEU A 228 19.20 23.62 -24.61
N LEU A 229 19.49 23.67 -23.30
CA LEU A 229 19.51 24.91 -22.53
C LEU A 229 20.57 25.88 -23.03
N ASN A 230 21.80 25.39 -23.21
CA ASN A 230 22.89 26.20 -23.77
C ASN A 230 22.50 26.76 -25.14
N ALA A 231 21.86 25.97 -25.99
CA ALA A 231 21.39 26.43 -27.29
C ALA A 231 20.30 27.51 -27.21
N LEU A 232 19.34 27.38 -26.29
CA LEU A 232 18.29 28.37 -26.06
C LEU A 232 18.86 29.70 -25.56
N PHE A 233 19.75 29.67 -24.56
CA PHE A 233 20.38 30.87 -24.01
C PHE A 233 21.32 31.55 -25.02
N LEU A 234 22.09 30.79 -25.80
CA LEU A 234 22.98 31.32 -26.84
C LEU A 234 22.24 31.89 -28.06
N ARG A 235 21.07 31.32 -28.43
CA ARG A 235 20.21 31.88 -29.50
C ARG A 235 19.61 33.22 -29.10
N SER A 236 19.15 33.37 -27.87
CA SER A 236 18.48 34.60 -27.42
C SER A 236 19.41 35.81 -27.32
N GLY A 237 20.73 35.61 -27.27
CA GLY A 237 21.73 36.68 -27.23
C GLY A 237 22.06 37.31 -28.59
N ARG A 238 21.75 36.66 -29.71
CA ARG A 238 22.16 37.13 -31.07
C ARG A 238 21.11 37.95 -31.82
N THR A 239 19.88 38.07 -31.31
CA THR A 239 18.78 38.76 -32.01
C THR A 239 18.76 40.29 -31.87
N ARG A 240 19.82 40.94 -31.37
CA ARG A 240 19.88 42.41 -31.19
C ARG A 240 21.03 43.15 -31.87
N ALA A 241 21.69 42.58 -32.87
CA ALA A 241 22.56 43.35 -33.75
C ALA A 241 22.29 42.97 -35.21
N ALA A 242 21.49 43.80 -35.88
CA ALA A 242 21.37 43.79 -37.32
C ALA A 242 22.71 44.24 -37.94
N GLY A 243 23.24 43.45 -38.87
CA GLY A 243 24.34 43.85 -39.75
C GLY A 243 25.69 43.23 -39.42
N ASP A 244 25.85 41.91 -39.62
CA ASP A 244 26.90 41.41 -40.50
C ASP A 244 26.70 39.91 -40.79
N LYS A 245 26.76 39.56 -42.07
CA LYS A 245 26.92 38.17 -42.50
C LYS A 245 28.34 37.76 -42.13
N GLN A 246 28.49 36.78 -41.23
CA GLN A 246 29.43 35.64 -41.31
C GLN A 246 29.55 34.96 -39.94
N LEU A 247 29.60 33.62 -39.97
CA LEU A 247 29.60 32.65 -38.84
C LEU A 247 28.21 32.31 -38.30
N THR A 248 27.42 31.62 -39.13
CA THR A 248 26.62 30.49 -38.64
C THR A 248 27.56 29.49 -37.97
N LEU A 249 27.77 29.67 -36.66
CA LEU A 249 28.38 28.65 -35.82
C LEU A 249 27.43 27.45 -35.79
N ASP A 250 27.97 26.34 -36.25
CA ASP A 250 27.35 25.06 -36.58
C ASP A 250 26.93 24.27 -35.32
N PHE A 251 26.09 24.88 -34.48
CA PHE A 251 25.56 24.22 -33.27
C PHE A 251 24.19 23.56 -33.50
N GLY A 252 23.60 23.71 -34.68
CA GLY A 252 22.26 23.19 -34.99
C GLY A 252 22.24 21.68 -35.23
N ASP A 253 23.23 21.16 -35.94
CA ASP A 253 23.33 19.75 -36.30
C ASP A 253 23.69 18.89 -35.09
N ASP A 254 24.61 19.36 -34.24
CA ASP A 254 24.99 18.67 -32.99
C ASP A 254 23.79 18.44 -32.05
N ILE A 255 22.91 19.44 -31.86
CA ILE A 255 21.76 19.31 -30.95
C ILE A 255 20.73 18.34 -31.51
N ALA A 256 20.44 18.41 -32.81
CA ALA A 256 19.51 17.51 -33.47
C ALA A 256 20.00 16.06 -33.37
N ASP A 257 21.31 15.84 -33.53
CA ASP A 257 21.95 14.54 -33.39
C ASP A 257 21.91 14.00 -31.95
N HIS A 258 22.10 14.86 -30.94
CA HIS A 258 21.97 14.48 -29.53
C HIS A 258 20.51 14.10 -29.17
N ILE A 259 19.53 14.86 -29.63
CA ILE A 259 18.09 14.53 -29.43
C ILE A 259 17.74 13.21 -30.13
N ALA A 260 18.21 13.00 -31.36
CA ALA A 260 17.97 11.76 -32.09
C ALA A 260 18.66 10.55 -31.42
N ALA A 261 19.87 10.73 -30.89
CA ALA A 261 20.58 9.70 -30.13
C ALA A 261 19.84 9.34 -28.83
N PHE A 262 19.34 10.34 -28.11
CA PHE A 262 18.52 10.17 -26.92
C PHE A 262 17.23 9.39 -27.20
N HIS A 263 16.47 9.78 -28.23
CA HIS A 263 15.26 9.05 -28.63
C HIS A 263 15.57 7.58 -29.00
N ARG A 264 16.64 7.32 -29.76
CA ARG A 264 17.05 5.95 -30.10
C ARG A 264 17.38 5.10 -28.87
N ARG A 265 18.08 5.67 -27.89
CA ARG A 265 18.44 4.98 -26.64
C ARG A 265 17.20 4.65 -25.83
N TRP A 266 16.29 5.61 -25.70
CA TRP A 266 15.03 5.43 -24.98
C TRP A 266 14.14 4.37 -25.65
N ASP A 267 14.10 4.34 -26.98
CA ASP A 267 13.41 3.30 -27.75
C ASP A 267 14.05 1.90 -27.52
N MET A 268 15.39 1.83 -27.41
CA MET A 268 16.08 0.58 -27.07
C MET A 268 15.76 0.10 -25.66
N ASP A 269 15.67 0.99 -24.67
CA ASP A 269 15.31 0.63 -23.30
C ASP A 269 13.83 0.25 -23.18
N ALA A 270 12.95 0.93 -23.92
CA ALA A 270 11.56 0.54 -24.05
C ALA A 270 11.40 -0.84 -24.69
N GLU A 271 12.20 -1.17 -25.72
CA GLU A 271 12.19 -2.50 -26.36
C GLU A 271 12.83 -3.58 -25.47
N ARG A 272 13.86 -3.23 -24.67
CA ARG A 272 14.40 -4.13 -23.64
C ARG A 272 13.34 -4.44 -22.59
N GLU A 273 12.56 -3.46 -22.16
CA GLU A 273 11.49 -3.66 -21.19
C GLU A 273 10.36 -4.52 -21.80
N ARG A 274 10.01 -4.28 -23.07
CA ARG A 274 9.09 -5.15 -23.84
C ARG A 274 9.59 -6.60 -23.92
N THR A 275 10.88 -6.77 -24.22
CA THR A 275 11.56 -8.07 -24.33
C THR A 275 11.66 -8.76 -22.98
N ASN A 276 11.97 -8.02 -21.93
CA ASN A 276 11.97 -8.48 -20.55
C ASN A 276 10.57 -8.96 -20.17
N ARG A 277 9.51 -8.17 -20.42
CA ARG A 277 8.12 -8.60 -20.16
C ARG A 277 7.74 -9.85 -20.94
N THR A 278 8.10 -9.97 -22.21
CA THR A 278 7.83 -11.19 -23.00
C THR A 278 8.65 -12.39 -22.51
N ARG A 279 9.88 -12.18 -22.04
CA ARG A 279 10.69 -13.21 -21.36
C ARG A 279 10.13 -13.59 -19.99
N PHE A 280 9.61 -12.64 -19.21
CA PHE A 280 8.96 -12.85 -17.92
C PHE A 280 7.57 -13.52 -18.07
N ALA A 281 6.83 -13.14 -19.12
CA ALA A 281 5.51 -13.70 -19.45
C ALA A 281 5.58 -15.18 -19.86
N GLN A 282 6.70 -15.63 -20.43
CA GLN A 282 6.85 -17.02 -20.88
C GLN A 282 7.48 -17.96 -19.83
N ARG A 283 8.14 -17.46 -18.77
CA ARG A 283 8.92 -18.34 -17.87
C ARG A 283 8.77 -18.19 -16.36
N ALA A 284 8.24 -17.12 -15.78
CA ALA A 284 8.40 -16.92 -14.33
C ALA A 284 7.21 -17.37 -13.45
N LEU A 285 5.97 -16.94 -13.71
CA LEU A 285 4.81 -17.40 -12.94
C LEU A 285 3.56 -17.36 -13.82
N LYS A 286 2.97 -18.53 -14.08
CA LYS A 286 1.66 -18.61 -14.72
C LYS A 286 0.61 -18.06 -13.74
N PRO A 287 -0.16 -17.01 -14.09
CA PRO A 287 -1.13 -16.41 -13.17
C PRO A 287 -2.14 -17.41 -12.58
N HIS A 288 -2.48 -18.46 -13.33
CA HIS A 288 -3.35 -19.53 -12.84
C HIS A 288 -2.70 -20.44 -11.79
N GLU A 289 -1.39 -20.70 -11.87
CA GLU A 289 -0.65 -21.48 -10.86
C GLU A 289 -0.52 -20.67 -9.57
N VAL A 290 -0.17 -19.39 -9.68
CA VAL A 290 -0.14 -18.46 -8.53
C VAL A 290 -1.51 -18.34 -7.89
N ARG A 291 -2.56 -18.17 -8.69
CA ARG A 291 -3.94 -18.06 -8.19
C ARG A 291 -4.38 -19.33 -7.47
N LYS A 292 -3.94 -20.51 -7.92
CA LYS A 292 -4.24 -21.78 -7.23
C LYS A 292 -3.55 -21.84 -5.86
N GLU A 293 -2.26 -21.51 -5.80
CA GLU A 293 -1.53 -21.51 -4.53
C GLU A 293 -2.00 -20.39 -3.59
N LEU A 294 -2.35 -19.21 -4.12
CA LEU A 294 -2.99 -18.13 -3.35
C LEU A 294 -4.33 -18.58 -2.77
N LYS A 295 -5.20 -19.23 -3.54
CA LYS A 295 -6.47 -19.77 -3.02
C LYS A 295 -6.27 -20.81 -1.92
N VAL A 296 -5.29 -21.70 -2.06
CA VAL A 296 -4.95 -22.69 -1.02
C VAL A 296 -4.44 -21.98 0.23
N THR A 297 -3.61 -20.96 0.05
CA THR A 297 -3.07 -20.15 1.15
C THR A 297 -4.19 -19.38 1.85
N ASP A 298 -5.08 -18.72 1.10
CA ASP A 298 -6.23 -17.98 1.63
C ASP A 298 -7.17 -18.90 2.44
N ALA A 299 -7.37 -20.14 2.00
CA ALA A 299 -8.17 -21.13 2.74
C ALA A 299 -7.56 -21.52 4.10
N VAL A 300 -6.23 -21.51 4.21
CA VAL A 300 -5.50 -21.76 5.48
C VAL A 300 -5.42 -20.51 6.34
N LEU A 301 -5.30 -19.35 5.71
CA LEU A 301 -5.03 -18.06 6.34
C LEU A 301 -6.29 -17.29 6.79
N GLY A 302 -7.47 -17.68 6.29
CA GLY A 302 -8.77 -17.05 6.54
C GLY A 302 -9.13 -16.00 5.51
N ASP A 303 -10.41 -15.91 5.15
CA ASP A 303 -10.92 -14.91 4.20
C ASP A 303 -11.29 -13.59 4.92
N PRO A 304 -11.49 -12.47 4.18
CA PRO A 304 -11.93 -11.22 4.79
C PRO A 304 -13.26 -11.32 5.55
N ASN A 305 -14.14 -12.27 5.17
CA ASN A 305 -15.39 -12.50 5.90
C ASN A 305 -15.15 -13.13 7.27
N ALA A 306 -14.22 -14.09 7.38
CA ALA A 306 -13.82 -14.69 8.64
C ALA A 306 -13.22 -13.64 9.58
N VAL A 307 -12.39 -12.73 9.06
CA VAL A 307 -11.89 -11.58 9.84
C VAL A 307 -13.05 -10.70 10.33
N ARG A 308 -14.00 -10.38 9.45
CA ARG A 308 -15.20 -9.61 9.81
C ARG A 308 -16.00 -10.28 10.92
N GLU A 309 -16.35 -11.55 10.76
CA GLU A 309 -17.15 -12.31 11.73
C GLU A 309 -16.43 -12.48 13.06
N PHE A 310 -15.12 -12.74 13.01
CA PHE A 310 -14.27 -12.77 14.19
C PHE A 310 -14.32 -11.43 14.94
N VAL A 311 -14.06 -10.31 14.25
CA VAL A 311 -14.03 -8.98 14.87
C VAL A 311 -15.39 -8.61 15.45
N LEU A 312 -16.49 -8.83 14.72
CA LEU A 312 -17.83 -8.52 15.21
C LEU A 312 -18.20 -9.36 16.45
N SER A 313 -17.92 -10.66 16.42
CA SER A 313 -18.22 -11.57 17.54
C SER A 313 -17.37 -11.26 18.77
N ALA A 314 -16.09 -10.98 18.56
CA ALA A 314 -15.15 -10.62 19.61
C ALA A 314 -15.50 -9.27 20.24
N ALA A 315 -15.81 -8.26 19.42
CA ALA A 315 -16.25 -6.94 19.87
C ALA A 315 -17.53 -7.03 20.72
N GLN A 316 -18.53 -7.80 20.27
CA GLN A 316 -19.77 -8.00 21.02
C GLN A 316 -19.52 -8.61 22.40
N ARG A 317 -18.62 -9.60 22.51
CA ARG A 317 -18.28 -10.25 23.79
C ARG A 317 -17.52 -9.35 24.75
N LEU A 318 -16.74 -8.40 24.23
CA LEU A 318 -15.99 -7.42 25.01
C LEU A 318 -16.79 -6.14 25.31
N GLY A 319 -18.01 -6.02 24.77
CA GLY A 319 -18.85 -4.83 24.94
C GLY A 319 -18.52 -3.66 24.00
N LEU A 320 -17.70 -3.87 22.97
CA LEU A 320 -17.42 -2.85 21.95
C LEU A 320 -18.57 -2.81 20.92
N SER A 321 -19.19 -1.64 20.78
CA SER A 321 -20.30 -1.44 19.84
C SER A 321 -19.78 -1.17 18.42
N ILE A 322 -20.08 -2.09 17.50
CA ILE A 322 -19.81 -1.96 16.06
C ILE A 322 -21.15 -1.98 15.33
N THR A 323 -21.45 -0.91 14.58
CA THR A 323 -22.72 -0.77 13.83
C THR A 323 -22.47 -0.56 12.35
N PRO A 324 -23.30 -1.10 11.45
CA PRO A 324 -23.18 -0.83 10.01
C PRO A 324 -23.51 0.64 9.71
N ASP A 325 -22.74 1.25 8.81
CA ASP A 325 -23.02 2.60 8.29
C ASP A 325 -24.08 2.54 7.16
N LYS A 326 -24.64 3.70 6.79
CA LYS A 326 -25.43 3.92 5.58
C LYS A 326 -24.62 3.62 4.31
N ARG A 327 -23.29 3.74 4.36
CA ARG A 327 -22.38 3.40 3.25
C ARG A 327 -22.20 1.88 3.18
N PRO A 328 -22.25 1.27 1.97
CA PRO A 328 -22.07 -0.17 1.84
C PRO A 328 -20.67 -0.59 2.31
N ASN A 329 -20.57 -1.69 3.05
CA ASN A 329 -19.32 -2.28 3.56
C ASN A 329 -18.50 -1.38 4.51
N VAL A 330 -19.12 -0.36 5.12
CA VAL A 330 -18.50 0.48 6.16
C VAL A 330 -19.19 0.24 7.50
N PHE A 331 -18.40 0.14 8.57
CA PHE A 331 -18.86 -0.04 9.94
C PHE A 331 -18.36 1.12 10.81
N ARG A 332 -19.20 1.58 11.73
CA ARG A 332 -18.87 2.55 12.77
C ARG A 332 -18.51 1.83 14.06
N VAL A 333 -17.30 2.08 14.55
CA VAL A 333 -16.83 1.64 15.86
C VAL A 333 -16.87 2.81 16.83
N ALA A 334 -17.58 2.66 17.94
CA ALA A 334 -17.61 3.67 19.00
C ALA A 334 -16.31 3.60 19.82
N VAL A 335 -15.47 4.63 19.70
CA VAL A 335 -14.15 4.72 20.37
C VAL A 335 -14.09 5.85 21.41
N GLY A 336 -15.23 6.45 21.74
CA GLY A 336 -15.31 7.49 22.76
C GLY A 336 -14.93 7.00 24.17
N PRO A 337 -14.57 7.91 25.10
CA PRO A 337 -14.04 7.56 26.43
C PRO A 337 -14.98 6.68 27.27
N HIS A 338 -16.29 6.80 27.06
CA HIS A 338 -17.30 6.02 27.77
C HIS A 338 -17.46 4.61 27.19
N ALA A 339 -17.20 4.42 25.89
CA ALA A 339 -17.30 3.14 25.20
C ALA A 339 -16.05 2.28 25.41
N THR A 340 -14.90 2.89 25.68
CA THR A 340 -13.63 2.19 25.91
C THR A 340 -13.35 1.87 27.37
N ALA A 341 -14.12 2.45 28.31
CA ALA A 341 -13.91 2.25 29.76
C ALA A 341 -14.09 0.80 30.23
N THR A 342 -14.93 0.01 29.57
CA THR A 342 -15.16 -1.40 29.89
C THR A 342 -14.21 -2.35 29.16
N LEU A 343 -13.34 -1.83 28.29
CA LEU A 343 -12.44 -2.67 27.48
C LEU A 343 -11.15 -3.01 28.23
N PRO A 344 -10.59 -4.20 27.97
CA PRO A 344 -9.26 -4.54 28.48
C PRO A 344 -8.19 -3.52 28.01
N PRO A 345 -7.21 -3.19 28.88
CA PRO A 345 -6.16 -2.22 28.53
C PRO A 345 -5.45 -2.54 27.22
N ALA A 346 -5.13 -3.82 26.98
CA ALA A 346 -4.47 -4.32 25.78
C ALA A 346 -5.18 -3.95 24.47
N ILE A 347 -6.51 -3.82 24.50
CA ILE A 347 -7.33 -3.45 23.34
C ILE A 347 -7.51 -1.93 23.29
N SER A 348 -7.71 -1.28 24.45
CA SER A 348 -7.90 0.17 24.54
C SER A 348 -6.73 0.97 23.96
N PHE A 349 -5.48 0.51 24.15
CA PHE A 349 -4.28 1.19 23.65
C PHE A 349 -4.10 1.13 22.12
N VAL A 350 -4.79 0.22 21.45
CA VAL A 350 -4.63 -0.02 20.01
C VAL A 350 -5.71 0.69 19.20
N LEU A 351 -6.79 1.12 19.86
CA LEU A 351 -7.87 1.87 19.23
C LEU A 351 -7.40 3.29 18.87
N PRO A 352 -7.76 3.79 17.68
CA PRO A 352 -7.50 5.18 17.34
C PRO A 352 -8.41 6.12 18.16
N THR A 353 -7.93 7.34 18.41
CA THR A 353 -8.66 8.41 19.09
C THR A 353 -9.03 9.53 18.12
N PRO A 354 -9.97 9.31 17.18
CA PRO A 354 -10.43 10.35 16.26
C PRO A 354 -11.19 11.45 17.02
N LYS A 355 -11.07 12.70 16.55
CA LYS A 355 -11.75 13.88 17.14
C LYS A 355 -13.27 13.73 17.23
N THR A 356 -13.87 12.94 16.34
CA THR A 356 -15.31 12.66 16.27
C THR A 356 -15.79 11.58 17.24
N GLY A 357 -14.87 10.84 17.89
CA GLY A 357 -15.19 9.70 18.76
C GLY A 357 -15.75 8.47 18.02
N GLN A 358 -15.78 8.51 16.68
CA GLN A 358 -16.22 7.42 15.82
C GLN A 358 -15.11 7.01 14.86
N TRP A 359 -14.82 5.72 14.80
CA TRP A 359 -13.85 5.15 13.87
C TRP A 359 -14.58 4.39 12.76
N LEU A 360 -14.34 4.78 11.50
CA LEU A 360 -14.93 4.16 10.31
C LEU A 360 -14.01 3.06 9.79
N VAL A 361 -14.55 1.85 9.66
CA VAL A 361 -13.77 0.67 9.27
C VAL A 361 -14.45 -0.11 8.15
N SER A 362 -13.64 -0.75 7.30
CA SER A 362 -14.11 -1.62 6.23
C SER A 362 -13.27 -2.90 6.17
N PHE A 363 -13.92 -4.02 5.81
CA PHE A 363 -13.25 -5.31 5.61
C PHE A 363 -13.05 -5.64 4.12
N THR A 364 -13.44 -4.71 3.22
CA THR A 364 -13.34 -4.89 1.77
C THR A 364 -12.22 -4.04 1.19
N SER A 365 -11.46 -4.62 0.25
CA SER A 365 -10.49 -3.90 -0.57
C SER A 365 -10.96 -3.91 -2.04
N PRO A 366 -10.97 -2.76 -2.75
CA PRO A 366 -10.47 -1.44 -2.34
C PRO A 366 -11.34 -0.78 -1.25
N THR A 367 -10.68 -0.06 -0.35
CA THR A 367 -11.31 0.51 0.84
C THR A 367 -12.13 1.75 0.48
N PRO A 368 -13.39 1.87 0.94
CA PRO A 368 -14.17 3.08 0.77
C PRO A 368 -13.49 4.32 1.37
N GLU A 369 -13.65 5.47 0.72
CA GLU A 369 -13.01 6.72 1.12
C GLU A 369 -13.41 7.15 2.55
N GLY A 370 -12.40 7.47 3.36
CA GLY A 370 -12.54 7.84 4.77
C GLY A 370 -12.74 6.66 5.74
N ALA A 371 -12.71 5.41 5.27
CA ALA A 371 -12.69 4.23 6.13
C ALA A 371 -11.32 3.56 6.15
N GLU A 372 -10.94 3.00 7.30
CA GLU A 372 -9.70 2.24 7.45
C GLU A 372 -9.93 0.75 7.13
N TYR A 373 -8.99 0.12 6.44
CA TYR A 373 -9.07 -1.30 6.11
C TYR A 373 -8.66 -2.18 7.29
N LEU A 374 -9.62 -2.93 7.82
CA LEU A 374 -9.39 -3.96 8.83
C LEU A 374 -9.07 -5.30 8.19
N GLY A 375 -7.82 -5.44 7.76
CA GLY A 375 -7.26 -6.73 7.38
C GLY A 375 -6.78 -7.55 8.59
N ARG A 376 -6.44 -8.82 8.35
CA ARG A 376 -5.87 -9.71 9.38
C ARG A 376 -4.63 -9.14 10.09
N ASN A 377 -3.77 -8.46 9.33
CA ASN A 377 -2.53 -7.90 9.86
C ASN A 377 -2.72 -6.53 10.53
N HIS A 378 -3.94 -6.02 10.58
CA HIS A 378 -4.22 -4.75 11.22
C HIS A 378 -3.98 -4.84 12.74
N ARG A 379 -3.35 -3.82 13.32
CA ARG A 379 -2.95 -3.77 14.74
C ARG A 379 -4.08 -4.18 15.70
N PHE A 380 -5.29 -3.67 15.46
CA PHE A 380 -6.48 -3.96 16.28
C PHE A 380 -6.90 -5.43 16.19
N VAL A 381 -6.92 -6.01 14.99
CA VAL A 381 -7.31 -7.41 14.78
C VAL A 381 -6.30 -8.35 15.43
N ALA A 382 -5.01 -8.07 15.28
CA ALA A 382 -3.94 -8.84 15.91
C ALA A 382 -3.99 -8.75 17.44
N ALA A 383 -4.20 -7.56 18.00
CA ALA A 383 -4.34 -7.36 19.45
C ALA A 383 -5.55 -8.10 20.01
N LEU A 384 -6.69 -8.05 19.30
CA LEU A 384 -7.92 -8.75 19.66
C LEU A 384 -7.73 -10.27 19.67
N ALA A 385 -7.13 -10.82 18.61
CA ALA A 385 -6.85 -12.25 18.49
C ALA A 385 -5.88 -12.73 19.58
N ARG A 386 -4.80 -11.97 19.83
CA ARG A 386 -3.83 -12.28 20.86
C ARG A 386 -4.46 -12.27 22.26
N PHE A 387 -5.20 -11.21 22.59
CA PHE A 387 -5.87 -11.08 23.88
C PHE A 387 -6.83 -12.25 24.14
N LEU A 388 -7.70 -12.56 23.18
CA LEU A 388 -8.66 -13.65 23.34
C LEU A 388 -7.99 -15.02 23.45
N MET A 389 -6.92 -15.26 22.69
CA MET A 389 -6.17 -16.51 22.77
C MET A 389 -5.43 -16.65 24.10
N GLU A 390 -4.76 -15.60 24.58
CA GLU A 390 -4.09 -15.59 25.88
C GLU A 390 -5.08 -15.81 27.02
N GLU A 391 -6.23 -15.13 26.98
CA GLU A 391 -7.28 -15.31 27.98
C GLU A 391 -7.85 -16.74 27.96
N ALA A 392 -8.13 -17.29 26.78
CA ALA A 392 -8.67 -18.65 26.63
C ALA A 392 -7.69 -19.74 27.12
N LEU A 393 -6.38 -19.50 27.08
CA LEU A 393 -5.36 -20.45 27.53
C LEU A 393 -5.04 -20.34 29.02
N THR A 394 -5.12 -19.14 29.59
CA THR A 394 -4.66 -18.85 30.96
C THR A 394 -5.80 -18.79 31.98
N ARG A 395 -6.99 -18.36 31.57
CA ARG A 395 -8.09 -18.06 32.49
C ARG A 395 -9.07 -19.23 32.57
N SER A 396 -9.14 -19.87 33.72
CA SER A 396 -10.12 -20.93 34.00
C SER A 396 -11.46 -20.34 34.46
N GLY A 397 -12.56 -20.63 33.75
CA GLY A 397 -13.95 -20.42 34.20
C GLY A 397 -14.71 -19.24 33.59
N ALA A 398 -14.16 -18.03 33.62
CA ALA A 398 -14.83 -16.79 33.17
C ALA A 398 -14.07 -16.07 32.04
N ALA A 399 -13.52 -16.84 31.09
CA ALA A 399 -12.87 -16.28 29.91
C ALA A 399 -13.90 -15.79 28.88
N THR A 400 -13.58 -14.70 28.20
CA THR A 400 -14.40 -14.15 27.10
C THR A 400 -14.54 -15.14 25.93
N ALA A 401 -13.50 -15.94 25.70
CA ALA A 401 -13.45 -17.02 24.72
C ALA A 401 -13.14 -18.36 25.39
N THR A 402 -13.83 -19.42 24.94
CA THR A 402 -13.69 -20.78 25.48
C THR A 402 -13.09 -21.72 24.45
N ARG A 403 -12.20 -22.61 24.89
CA ARG A 403 -11.52 -23.60 24.02
C ARG A 403 -12.40 -24.81 23.67
N CYS A 404 -13.34 -25.15 24.54
CA CYS A 404 -14.27 -26.24 24.34
C CYS A 404 -15.69 -25.70 24.16
N GLY A 405 -16.39 -26.20 23.15
CA GLY A 405 -17.77 -25.83 22.87
C GLY A 405 -18.61 -27.04 22.49
N VAL A 406 -19.89 -26.97 22.81
CA VAL A 406 -20.89 -27.93 22.33
C VAL A 406 -22.09 -27.14 21.83
N ILE A 407 -22.50 -27.43 20.60
CA ILE A 407 -23.71 -26.87 20.02
C ILE A 407 -24.61 -27.97 19.49
N LYS A 408 -25.92 -27.78 19.66
CA LYS A 408 -26.93 -28.61 19.02
C LYS A 408 -27.29 -27.98 17.69
N THR A 409 -27.10 -28.69 16.58
CA THR A 409 -27.22 -28.13 15.23
C THR A 409 -27.73 -29.15 14.22
N ARG A 410 -28.63 -28.70 13.34
CA ARG A 410 -29.15 -29.45 12.19
C ARG A 410 -28.12 -29.62 11.08
N ALA A 411 -26.96 -28.95 11.18
CA ALA A 411 -25.87 -29.06 10.20
C ALA A 411 -25.24 -30.46 10.17
N VAL A 412 -25.44 -31.26 11.22
CA VAL A 412 -24.96 -32.64 11.30
C VAL A 412 -26.13 -33.58 11.62
N TRP A 413 -26.01 -34.84 11.19
CA TRP A 413 -26.99 -35.90 11.44
C TRP A 413 -26.44 -36.99 12.37
N ARG A 414 -25.16 -36.87 12.74
CA ARG A 414 -24.44 -37.72 13.70
C ARG A 414 -23.62 -36.84 14.62
N LEU A 415 -23.34 -37.34 15.83
CA LEU A 415 -22.43 -36.69 16.76
C LEU A 415 -21.05 -36.54 16.09
N THR A 416 -20.66 -35.29 15.89
CA THR A 416 -19.48 -34.90 15.13
C THR A 416 -18.58 -34.04 15.99
N THR A 417 -17.31 -34.38 16.09
CA THR A 417 -16.33 -33.63 16.86
C THR A 417 -15.34 -32.97 15.90
N ILE A 418 -15.17 -31.66 16.06
CA ILE A 418 -14.16 -30.85 15.36
C ILE A 418 -13.04 -30.53 16.33
N LEU A 419 -11.81 -30.73 15.88
CA LEU A 419 -10.57 -30.51 16.62
C LEU A 419 -9.79 -29.39 15.94
N LEU A 420 -9.31 -28.45 16.74
CA LEU A 420 -8.41 -27.39 16.32
C LEU A 420 -6.99 -27.74 16.79
N LEU A 421 -6.12 -28.11 15.85
CA LEU A 421 -4.78 -28.60 16.15
C LEU A 421 -3.72 -27.60 15.69
N ARG A 422 -2.82 -27.20 16.58
CA ARG A 422 -1.59 -26.50 16.19
C ARG A 422 -0.53 -27.51 15.83
N VAL A 423 -0.12 -27.49 14.58
CA VAL A 423 0.93 -28.35 14.03
C VAL A 423 2.17 -27.50 13.80
N ARG A 424 3.33 -28.04 14.17
CA ARG A 424 4.63 -27.40 13.98
C ARG A 424 5.42 -28.17 12.94
N TYR A 425 6.03 -27.46 12.01
CA TYR A 425 6.90 -28.02 10.98
C TYR A 425 8.27 -27.38 11.05
N LEU A 426 9.31 -28.19 10.89
CA LEU A 426 10.67 -27.74 10.70
C LEU A 426 11.00 -27.79 9.20
N VAL A 427 11.19 -26.62 8.61
CA VAL A 427 11.49 -26.46 7.19
C VAL A 427 13.00 -26.30 7.02
N HIS A 428 13.64 -27.31 6.42
CA HIS A 428 15.06 -27.25 6.09
C HIS A 428 15.25 -26.69 4.68
N GLN A 429 16.17 -25.73 4.55
CA GLN A 429 16.54 -25.13 3.29
C GLN A 429 18.06 -25.25 3.08
N PRO A 430 18.53 -25.32 1.82
CA PRO A 430 19.96 -25.27 1.54
C PRO A 430 20.54 -23.94 2.06
N ASP A 431 21.70 -24.02 2.73
CA ASP A 431 22.51 -22.88 3.18
C ASP A 431 21.80 -21.90 4.13
N ARG A 432 20.74 -22.33 4.83
CA ARG A 432 20.03 -21.53 5.84
C ARG A 432 19.71 -22.35 7.09
N ALA A 433 19.57 -21.65 8.22
CA ALA A 433 19.08 -22.25 9.44
C ALA A 433 17.65 -22.83 9.23
N PRO A 434 17.29 -23.94 9.90
CA PRO A 434 15.94 -24.49 9.85
C PRO A 434 14.92 -23.44 10.30
N LEU A 435 13.82 -23.32 9.55
CA LEU A 435 12.73 -22.41 9.89
C LEU A 435 11.61 -23.19 10.58
N LEU A 436 11.13 -22.67 11.71
CA LEU A 436 9.91 -23.15 12.34
C LEU A 436 8.70 -22.54 11.63
N SER A 437 7.77 -23.39 11.22
CA SER A 437 6.49 -23.00 10.64
C SER A 437 5.37 -23.61 11.48
N GLU A 438 4.37 -22.81 11.85
CA GLU A 438 3.17 -23.28 12.55
C GLU A 438 1.95 -23.18 11.63
N GLU A 439 1.09 -24.19 11.66
CA GLU A 439 -0.18 -24.24 10.93
C GLU A 439 -1.28 -24.65 11.90
N ILE A 440 -2.48 -24.10 11.70
CA ILE A 440 -3.69 -24.55 12.39
C ILE A 440 -4.44 -25.51 11.46
N LEU A 441 -4.59 -26.74 11.90
CA LEU A 441 -5.30 -27.79 11.18
C LEU A 441 -6.66 -28.05 11.85
N VAL A 442 -7.72 -27.97 11.04
CA VAL A 442 -9.10 -28.28 11.47
C VAL A 442 -9.41 -29.70 11.03
N ALA A 443 -9.58 -30.60 12.00
CA ALA A 443 -9.91 -32.00 11.74
C ALA A 443 -11.27 -32.34 12.33
N GLY A 444 -12.11 -33.05 11.58
CA GLY A 444 -13.42 -33.48 12.04
C GLY A 444 -13.59 -34.98 11.96
N PHE A 445 -14.28 -35.58 12.93
CA PHE A 445 -14.68 -36.99 12.87
C PHE A 445 -16.08 -37.20 13.43
N THR A 446 -16.74 -38.25 12.95
CA THR A 446 -18.04 -38.70 13.45
C THR A 446 -17.85 -39.96 14.29
N GLN A 447 -18.57 -40.06 15.40
CA GLN A 447 -18.60 -41.27 16.21
C GLN A 447 -19.65 -42.23 15.64
N ARG A 448 -19.24 -43.48 15.37
CA ARG A 448 -20.18 -44.56 15.04
C ARG A 448 -20.73 -45.15 16.33
N LEU A 449 -22.03 -45.02 16.56
CA LEU A 449 -22.70 -45.75 17.64
C LEU A 449 -22.58 -47.27 17.36
N PRO A 450 -22.36 -48.11 18.39
CA PRO A 450 -22.37 -49.57 18.21
C PRO A 450 -23.71 -50.00 17.61
N SER A 451 -23.69 -50.74 16.50
CA SER A 451 -24.91 -51.30 15.92
C SER A 451 -25.46 -52.38 16.87
N PRO A 452 -26.75 -52.40 17.22
CA PRO A 452 -27.32 -53.39 18.13
C PRO A 452 -27.42 -54.82 17.55
N SER A 453 -26.96 -55.05 16.30
CA SER A 453 -27.17 -56.30 15.57
C SER A 453 -25.88 -57.02 15.14
N GLY A 454 -24.87 -57.08 16.01
CA GLY A 454 -23.60 -57.79 15.76
C GLY A 454 -23.32 -58.89 16.76
N ARG A 455 -23.92 -60.07 16.57
CA ARG A 455 -23.39 -61.32 17.16
C ARG A 455 -22.08 -61.66 16.43
N GLY A 456 -20.96 -61.67 17.14
CA GLY A 456 -19.76 -62.38 16.70
C GLY A 456 -18.44 -61.65 16.96
N GLY A 457 -17.60 -62.25 17.81
CA GLY A 457 -16.15 -62.04 17.83
C GLY A 457 -15.65 -61.14 18.96
N GLY A 458 -15.16 -61.75 20.04
CA GLY A 458 -14.38 -61.08 21.06
C GLY A 458 -13.10 -60.49 20.47
N GLY A 459 -13.06 -59.16 20.39
CA GLY A 459 -11.90 -58.34 20.06
C GLY A 459 -12.21 -56.94 20.57
N ALA A 460 -11.23 -56.32 21.26
CA ALA A 460 -11.36 -55.06 21.96
C ALA A 460 -12.25 -54.03 21.23
N GLY A 461 -13.29 -53.55 21.92
CA GLY A 461 -14.28 -52.62 21.38
C GLY A 461 -13.67 -51.27 20.99
N GLY A 462 -13.18 -51.16 19.77
CA GLY A 462 -12.78 -49.90 19.16
C GLY A 462 -13.98 -49.18 18.58
N THR A 463 -14.29 -47.99 19.09
CA THR A 463 -15.18 -47.04 18.41
C THR A 463 -14.57 -46.70 17.05
N ALA A 464 -15.18 -47.17 15.96
CA ALA A 464 -14.73 -46.83 14.62
C ALA A 464 -15.09 -45.35 14.33
N HIS A 465 -14.08 -44.49 14.25
CA HIS A 465 -14.23 -43.08 13.91
C HIS A 465 -14.20 -42.90 12.39
N GLN A 466 -15.23 -42.24 11.83
CA GLN A 466 -15.23 -41.87 10.41
C GLN A 466 -14.81 -40.40 10.29
N TRP A 467 -13.64 -40.16 9.72
CA TRP A 467 -13.09 -38.82 9.52
C TRP A 467 -13.77 -38.08 8.37
N LEU A 468 -13.94 -36.78 8.55
CA LEU A 468 -14.44 -35.85 7.55
C LEU A 468 -13.31 -35.42 6.60
N SER A 469 -13.69 -34.86 5.45
CA SER A 469 -12.76 -34.12 4.60
C SER A 469 -12.37 -32.80 5.27
N ASP A 470 -11.19 -32.28 4.94
CA ASP A 470 -10.70 -31.02 5.54
C ASP A 470 -11.62 -29.84 5.17
N ALA A 471 -12.20 -29.87 3.96
CA ALA A 471 -13.18 -28.89 3.50
C ALA A 471 -14.49 -28.96 4.30
N ASP A 472 -15.02 -30.16 4.57
CA ASP A 472 -16.24 -30.32 5.36
C ASP A 472 -16.02 -29.91 6.82
N ALA A 473 -14.86 -30.23 7.39
CA ALA A 473 -14.51 -29.84 8.75
C ALA A 473 -14.42 -28.31 8.90
N LEU A 474 -13.76 -27.63 7.93
CA LEU A 474 -13.69 -26.17 7.88
C LEU A 474 -15.08 -25.54 7.68
N ARG A 475 -15.89 -26.10 6.77
CA ARG A 475 -17.25 -25.63 6.51
C ARG A 475 -18.12 -25.73 7.76
N LEU A 476 -18.09 -26.86 8.47
CA LEU A 476 -18.83 -27.03 9.71
C LEU A 476 -18.33 -26.09 10.82
N LEU A 477 -17.02 -25.81 10.90
CA LEU A 477 -16.50 -24.85 11.87
C LEU A 477 -17.00 -23.42 11.62
N GLY A 478 -17.17 -23.02 10.36
CA GLY A 478 -17.64 -21.68 9.99
C GLY A 478 -19.17 -21.52 9.96
N GLU A 479 -19.90 -22.52 9.47
CA GLU A 479 -21.33 -22.40 9.17
C GLU A 479 -22.25 -22.97 10.28
N ALA A 480 -21.74 -23.82 11.17
CA ALA A 480 -22.60 -24.46 12.16
C ALA A 480 -23.07 -23.46 13.22
N GLN A 481 -24.40 -23.30 13.32
CA GLN A 481 -25.05 -22.43 14.29
C GLN A 481 -25.86 -23.27 15.31
N PRO A 482 -25.99 -22.79 16.56
CA PRO A 482 -26.80 -23.45 17.58
C PRO A 482 -28.30 -23.29 17.26
N ASP A 483 -28.98 -24.41 17.03
CA ASP A 483 -30.44 -24.47 16.79
C ASP A 483 -31.24 -24.68 18.09
N ALA A 484 -30.61 -25.22 19.14
CA ALA A 484 -31.25 -25.50 20.41
C ALA A 484 -30.28 -25.35 21.60
N ASN A 485 -30.84 -25.06 22.78
CA ASN A 485 -30.09 -24.95 24.02
C ASN A 485 -29.81 -26.33 24.62
N LEU A 486 -28.61 -26.50 25.16
CA LEU A 486 -28.17 -27.67 25.94
C LEU A 486 -27.84 -27.22 27.36
N THR A 487 -28.11 -28.09 28.33
CA THR A 487 -27.73 -27.83 29.72
C THR A 487 -26.22 -27.87 29.90
N MET A 488 -25.67 -27.16 30.88
CA MET A 488 -24.22 -27.18 31.14
C MET A 488 -23.70 -28.56 31.56
N ALA A 489 -24.54 -29.42 32.14
CA ALA A 489 -24.18 -30.79 32.49
C ALA A 489 -23.96 -31.64 31.23
N GLU A 490 -24.92 -31.63 30.29
CA GLU A 490 -24.80 -32.35 29.01
C GLU A 490 -23.59 -31.87 28.20
N LYS A 491 -23.34 -30.55 28.18
CA LYS A 491 -22.16 -30.00 27.50
C LYS A 491 -20.85 -30.53 28.07
N ARG A 492 -20.75 -30.68 29.39
CA ARG A 492 -19.54 -31.20 30.05
C ARG A 492 -19.33 -32.67 29.71
N GLU A 493 -20.38 -33.49 29.81
CA GLU A 493 -20.31 -34.92 29.51
C GLU A 493 -19.84 -35.18 28.08
N LEU A 494 -20.38 -34.44 27.10
CA LEU A 494 -20.00 -34.58 25.69
C LEU A 494 -18.56 -34.15 25.42
N VAL A 495 -18.08 -33.09 26.07
CA VAL A 495 -16.68 -32.63 25.94
C VAL A 495 -15.72 -33.61 26.60
N GLU A 496 -16.06 -34.13 27.78
CA GLU A 496 -15.26 -35.13 28.49
C GLU A 496 -15.14 -36.42 27.66
N ALA A 497 -16.23 -36.87 27.05
CA ALA A 497 -16.21 -38.00 26.12
C ALA A 497 -15.33 -37.75 24.89
N ALA A 498 -15.38 -36.53 24.32
CA ALA A 498 -14.53 -36.16 23.19
C ALA A 498 -13.04 -36.08 23.58
N LEU A 499 -12.72 -35.56 24.77
CA LEU A 499 -11.35 -35.51 25.30
C LEU A 499 -10.80 -36.90 25.62
N ALA A 500 -11.63 -37.80 26.18
CA ALA A 500 -11.25 -39.18 26.45
C ALA A 500 -10.91 -39.97 25.17
N ALA A 501 -11.49 -39.58 24.03
CA ALA A 501 -11.17 -40.15 22.72
C ALA A 501 -9.85 -39.62 22.11
N TRP A 502 -9.28 -38.52 22.62
CA TRP A 502 -8.08 -37.91 22.02
C TRP A 502 -6.85 -38.86 21.95
N PRO A 503 -6.49 -39.60 23.01
CA PRO A 503 -5.32 -40.49 22.98
C PRO A 503 -5.43 -41.62 21.94
N SER A 504 -6.64 -42.11 21.66
CA SER A 504 -6.85 -43.17 20.66
C SER A 504 -6.79 -42.67 19.22
N LEU A 505 -6.90 -41.35 19.00
CA LEU A 505 -6.88 -40.71 17.68
C LEU A 505 -5.47 -40.28 17.24
N GLU A 506 -4.48 -40.33 18.15
CA GLU A 506 -3.13 -39.81 17.91
C GLU A 506 -2.46 -40.44 16.68
N LEU A 507 -2.64 -41.75 16.47
CA LEU A 507 -2.05 -42.47 15.34
C LEU A 507 -2.60 -41.95 14.00
N THR A 508 -3.91 -41.78 13.87
CA THR A 508 -4.53 -41.28 12.63
C THR A 508 -4.27 -39.80 12.39
N VAL A 509 -4.21 -39.00 13.46
CA VAL A 509 -3.81 -37.58 13.37
C VAL A 509 -2.36 -37.47 12.90
N ARG A 510 -1.46 -38.35 13.35
CA ARG A 510 -0.07 -38.40 12.91
C ARG A 510 0.05 -38.71 11.42
N GLU A 511 -0.74 -39.65 10.89
CA GLU A 511 -0.80 -39.94 9.46
C GLU A 511 -1.25 -38.73 8.64
N ARG A 512 -2.30 -38.03 9.09
CA ARG A 512 -2.80 -36.81 8.43
C ARG A 512 -1.78 -35.68 8.42
N ILE A 513 -1.12 -35.42 9.55
CA ILE A 513 -0.06 -34.40 9.65
C ILE A 513 1.13 -34.75 8.73
N THR A 514 1.49 -36.03 8.64
CA THR A 514 2.57 -36.48 7.76
C THR A 514 2.21 -36.32 6.29
N ALA A 515 0.96 -36.64 5.91
CA ALA A 515 0.45 -36.41 4.56
C ALA A 515 0.44 -34.91 4.20
N ARG A 516 0.03 -34.05 5.14
CA ARG A 516 0.05 -32.60 4.98
C ARG A 516 1.46 -32.04 4.82
N ALA A 517 2.42 -32.50 5.62
CA ALA A 517 3.83 -32.11 5.47
C ALA A 517 4.38 -32.46 4.07
N ALA A 518 4.07 -33.65 3.55
CA ALA A 518 4.47 -34.04 2.20
C ALA A 518 3.82 -33.18 1.10
N GLU A 519 2.59 -32.72 1.30
CA GLU A 519 1.92 -31.78 0.40
C GLU A 519 2.59 -30.38 0.43
N LEU A 520 2.88 -29.86 1.63
CA LEU A 520 3.58 -28.59 1.83
C LEU A 520 4.97 -28.59 1.19
N GLU A 521 5.71 -29.69 1.34
CA GLU A 521 7.01 -29.87 0.69
C GLU A 521 6.89 -29.82 -0.84
N LYS A 522 5.92 -30.54 -1.42
CA LYS A 522 5.65 -30.51 -2.86
C LYS A 522 5.26 -29.11 -3.36
N SER A 523 4.41 -28.39 -2.62
CA SER A 523 4.00 -27.02 -2.98
C SER A 523 5.21 -26.08 -2.97
N HIS A 524 6.02 -26.07 -1.90
CA HIS A 524 7.21 -25.23 -1.83
C HIS A 524 8.24 -25.55 -2.92
N LYS A 525 8.45 -26.83 -3.24
CA LYS A 525 9.31 -27.24 -4.35
C LYS A 525 8.81 -26.68 -5.69
N ARG A 526 7.49 -26.69 -5.92
CA ARG A 526 6.86 -26.16 -7.14
C ARG A 526 7.06 -24.65 -7.28
N VAL A 527 6.82 -23.88 -6.22
CA VAL A 527 7.02 -22.43 -6.20
C VAL A 527 8.50 -22.08 -6.44
N ARG A 528 9.42 -22.79 -5.78
CA ARG A 528 10.87 -22.56 -5.98
C ARG A 528 11.35 -22.94 -7.39
N GLN A 529 10.78 -23.97 -8.00
CA GLN A 529 11.05 -24.33 -9.41
C GLN A 529 10.56 -23.23 -10.35
N ALA A 530 9.37 -22.67 -10.13
CA ALA A 530 8.84 -21.57 -10.95
C ALA A 530 9.74 -20.31 -10.89
N VAL A 531 10.32 -20.03 -9.71
CA VAL A 531 11.23 -18.89 -9.50
C VAL A 531 12.70 -19.23 -9.85
N SER A 532 12.98 -20.39 -10.45
CA SER A 532 14.35 -20.85 -10.80
C SER A 532 15.33 -20.91 -9.61
N LEU A 533 14.84 -21.11 -8.40
CA LEU A 533 15.65 -21.28 -7.19
C LEU A 533 16.08 -22.75 -7.01
N LYS A 534 17.18 -22.99 -6.29
CA LYS A 534 17.63 -24.36 -5.96
C LYS A 534 16.56 -25.10 -5.14
N VAL A 535 16.17 -26.31 -5.59
CA VAL A 535 15.05 -27.11 -5.05
C VAL A 535 15.49 -28.43 -4.41
N ARG A 536 16.70 -28.92 -4.71
CA ARG A 536 17.15 -30.31 -4.39
C ARG A 536 17.25 -30.66 -2.90
N GLN A 537 17.16 -29.70 -1.96
CA GLN A 537 17.39 -29.94 -0.53
C GLN A 537 16.29 -29.38 0.40
N LEU A 538 15.10 -29.07 -0.14
CA LEU A 538 13.99 -28.64 0.71
C LEU A 538 13.28 -29.86 1.33
N THR A 539 13.21 -29.93 2.66
CA THR A 539 12.42 -30.93 3.40
C THR A 539 11.55 -30.27 4.47
N VAL A 540 10.35 -30.81 4.68
CA VAL A 540 9.40 -30.33 5.70
C VAL A 540 9.14 -31.46 6.69
N ILE A 541 9.61 -31.31 7.93
CA ILE A 541 9.52 -32.34 8.98
C ILE A 541 8.47 -31.92 10.01
N PRO A 542 7.34 -32.64 10.16
CA PRO A 542 6.37 -32.36 11.21
C PRO A 542 6.92 -32.74 12.59
N GLN A 543 6.58 -31.95 13.60
CA GLN A 543 6.92 -32.19 15.00
C GLN A 543 5.69 -32.72 15.76
N PHE A 544 5.92 -33.69 16.65
CA PHE A 544 4.89 -34.35 17.44
C PHE A 544 5.18 -34.23 18.94
N PRO A 545 4.15 -34.23 19.81
CA PRO A 545 2.72 -34.23 19.48
C PRO A 545 2.20 -32.85 19.01
N PRO A 546 1.09 -32.78 18.24
CA PRO A 546 0.42 -31.52 17.94
C PRO A 546 -0.25 -30.96 19.21
N ASP A 547 -0.40 -29.64 19.31
CA ASP A 547 -1.13 -29.05 20.43
C ASP A 547 -2.63 -29.00 20.12
N LEU A 548 -3.46 -29.56 20.99
CA LEU A 548 -4.91 -29.44 20.89
C LEU A 548 -5.37 -28.08 21.45
N LEU A 549 -5.66 -27.13 20.56
CA LEU A 549 -6.07 -25.78 20.95
C LEU A 549 -7.54 -25.71 21.36
N GLY A 550 -8.42 -26.46 20.68
CA GLY A 550 -9.85 -26.43 20.97
C GLY A 550 -10.62 -27.62 20.42
N ILE A 551 -11.81 -27.84 20.99
CA ILE A 551 -12.76 -28.88 20.61
C ILE A 551 -14.14 -28.25 20.43
N LEU A 552 -14.81 -28.56 19.33
CA LEU A 552 -16.22 -28.23 19.12
C LEU A 552 -16.99 -29.54 18.85
N VAL A 553 -17.93 -29.87 19.74
CA VAL A 553 -18.82 -31.01 19.57
C VAL A 553 -20.15 -30.53 18.97
N LEU A 554 -20.52 -31.10 17.82
CA LEU A 554 -21.76 -30.85 17.12
C LEU A 554 -22.72 -32.02 17.40
N GLN A 555 -23.77 -31.73 18.16
CA GLN A 555 -24.83 -32.67 18.46
C GLN A 555 -26.00 -32.46 17.47
N PRO A 556 -26.50 -33.51 16.80
CA PRO A 556 -27.66 -33.41 15.90
C PRO A 556 -28.97 -33.06 16.63
#